data_AF-A0A5Z3XK81-F1
#
_entry.id   AF-A0A5Z3XK81-F1
#
_cell.length_a   1.000
_cell.length_b   1.000
_cell.length_c   1.000
_cell.angle_alpha   90.00
_cell.angle_beta   90.00
_cell.angle_gamma   90.00
#
_symmetry.space_group_name_H-M   'P 1'
#
loop_
_entity.id
_entity.type
_entity.pdbx_description
1 polymer ?
#
loop_
_entity_poly.entity_id
_entity_poly.type
_entity_poly.pdbx_seq_one_letter_code
_entity_poly.pdbx_strand_id
1 'polypeptide(L)'
;MLHIRDVRIDKEEWTVYEQIGFAVSCMLHNTNYSLYPVLTIQYWTEYAIQHNQIKFLFDTRGFPLAYITWAYLEVDTETRLINDPDFRLHPSEWDENGRIWIIDFCCKPGFGRHVIEYLLRLRPWGRGEVRWLNRR
;
A
#
# COMPACT_ATOMS: atom_id res chain seq x y z
N MET A 1 3.27 4.88 24.65
CA MET A 1 2.07 4.61 23.83
C MET A 1 2.37 5.11 22.44
N LEU A 2 2.45 4.24 21.43
CA LEU A 2 2.74 4.64 20.05
C LEU A 2 1.46 5.19 19.41
N HIS A 3 1.41 6.50 19.21
CA HIS A 3 0.26 7.15 18.58
C HIS A 3 0.46 7.17 17.06
N ILE A 4 -0.13 6.19 16.39
CA ILE A 4 -0.26 6.14 14.93
C ILE A 4 -1.43 7.02 14.52
N ARG A 5 -1.26 7.83 13.47
CA ARG A 5 -2.31 8.66 12.88
C ARG A 5 -2.52 8.29 11.42
N ASP A 6 -3.74 8.42 10.94
CA ASP A 6 -4.13 8.08 9.56
C ASP A 6 -4.63 9.30 8.77
N VAL A 7 -4.63 10.47 9.42
CA VAL A 7 -4.96 11.79 8.87
C VAL A 7 -3.91 12.79 9.35
N ARG A 8 -3.46 13.67 8.46
CA ARG A 8 -2.70 14.87 8.83
C ARG A 8 -3.72 16.01 9.01
N ILE A 9 -3.68 16.68 10.16
CA ILE A 9 -4.75 17.56 10.67
C ILE A 9 -5.00 18.80 9.78
N ASP A 10 -4.12 19.07 8.80
CA ASP A 10 -3.95 20.41 8.24
C ASP A 10 -4.32 20.52 6.74
N LYS A 11 -4.80 19.46 6.08
CA LYS A 11 -5.09 19.48 4.63
C LYS A 11 -6.25 18.54 4.26
N GLU A 12 -7.15 18.99 3.39
CA GLU A 12 -8.32 18.23 2.92
C GLU A 12 -7.93 17.06 2.00
N GLU A 13 -7.01 17.27 1.04
CA GLU A 13 -6.51 16.21 0.15
C GLU A 13 -5.03 16.41 -0.24
N TRP A 14 -4.30 15.30 -0.45
CA TRP A 14 -2.92 15.30 -0.95
C TRP A 14 -2.88 15.01 -2.45
N THR A 15 -2.03 15.74 -3.17
CA THR A 15 -1.75 15.45 -4.57
C THR A 15 -1.11 14.06 -4.72
N VAL A 16 -1.23 13.48 -5.92
CA VAL A 16 -0.53 12.22 -6.25
C VAL A 16 0.96 12.32 -5.96
N TYR A 17 1.59 13.45 -6.28
CA TYR A 17 3.02 13.67 -6.06
C TYR A 17 3.42 13.73 -4.58
N GLU A 18 2.60 14.35 -3.73
CA GLU A 18 2.81 14.32 -2.28
C GLU A 18 2.71 12.89 -1.74
N GLN A 19 1.71 12.14 -2.20
CA GLN A 19 1.49 10.74 -1.79
C GLN A 19 2.65 9.83 -2.26
N ILE A 20 3.15 10.02 -3.48
CA ILE A 20 4.38 9.36 -3.95
C ILE A 20 5.55 9.71 -3.03
N GLY A 21 5.71 10.98 -2.65
CA GLY A 21 6.75 11.41 -1.70
C GLY A 21 6.63 10.70 -0.34
N PHE A 22 5.42 10.51 0.16
CA PHE A 22 5.18 9.76 1.40
C PHE A 22 5.58 8.28 1.26
N ALA A 23 5.19 7.64 0.15
CA ALA A 23 5.53 6.25 -0.12
C ALA A 23 7.05 6.06 -0.24
N VAL A 24 7.73 6.90 -1.01
CA VAL A 24 9.18 6.88 -1.17
C VAL A 24 9.88 7.10 0.17
N SER A 25 9.39 8.02 1.01
CA SER A 25 9.95 8.20 2.35
C SER A 25 9.87 6.92 3.20
N CYS A 26 8.79 6.16 3.11
CA CYS A 26 8.67 4.84 3.77
C CYS A 26 9.63 3.81 3.16
N MET A 27 9.72 3.75 1.82
CA MET A 27 10.59 2.83 1.08
C MET A 27 12.07 3.02 1.45
N LEU A 28 12.52 4.27 1.65
CA LEU A 28 13.90 4.58 2.03
C LEU A 28 14.31 4.01 3.39
N HIS A 29 13.36 3.62 4.24
CA HIS A 29 13.66 2.93 5.50
C HIS A 29 13.91 1.42 5.35
N ASN A 30 13.70 0.85 4.15
CA ASN A 30 13.76 -0.59 3.91
C ASN A 30 14.68 -0.89 2.72
N THR A 31 15.79 -1.60 2.96
CA THR A 31 16.78 -1.89 1.91
C THR A 31 16.19 -2.62 0.70
N ASN A 32 15.20 -3.49 0.92
CA ASN A 32 14.52 -4.23 -0.15
C ASN A 32 13.72 -3.29 -1.08
N TYR A 33 13.20 -2.18 -0.56
CA TYR A 33 12.43 -1.21 -1.34
C TYR A 33 13.30 -0.08 -1.90
N SER A 34 14.31 0.38 -1.14
CA SER A 34 15.12 1.54 -1.50
C SER A 34 15.96 1.37 -2.78
N LEU A 35 16.08 0.14 -3.27
CA LEU A 35 16.86 -0.22 -4.47
C LEU A 35 15.97 -0.53 -5.69
N TYR A 36 14.65 -0.41 -5.57
CA TYR A 36 13.78 -0.67 -6.73
C TYR A 36 13.92 0.41 -7.82
N PRO A 37 13.81 0.02 -9.11
CA PRO A 37 13.83 0.97 -10.21
C PRO A 37 12.70 2.01 -10.10
N VAL A 38 12.96 3.25 -10.48
CA VAL A 38 11.96 4.35 -10.42
C VAL A 38 10.63 3.98 -11.09
N LEU A 39 10.66 3.21 -12.18
CA LEU A 39 9.46 2.78 -12.90
C LEU A 39 8.50 1.93 -12.03
N THR A 40 9.00 1.22 -11.01
CA THR A 40 8.13 0.44 -10.11
C THR A 40 7.25 1.33 -9.24
N ILE A 41 7.66 2.58 -8.99
CA ILE A 41 6.85 3.56 -8.26
C ILE A 41 5.54 3.82 -9.03
N GLN A 42 5.61 3.93 -10.37
CA GLN A 42 4.42 4.08 -11.19
C GLN A 42 3.51 2.85 -11.06
N TYR A 43 4.05 1.66 -11.32
CA TYR A 43 3.27 0.43 -11.36
C TYR A 43 2.64 0.05 -10.00
N TRP A 44 3.35 0.25 -8.90
CA TRP A 44 2.92 -0.28 -7.59
C TRP A 44 2.33 0.77 -6.66
N THR A 45 2.66 2.05 -6.88
CA THR A 45 2.29 3.13 -5.96
C THR A 45 1.40 4.16 -6.64
N GLU A 46 1.77 4.67 -7.80
CA GLU A 46 0.98 5.70 -8.48
C GLU A 46 -0.41 5.18 -8.87
N TYR A 47 -0.51 3.98 -9.44
CA TYR A 47 -1.82 3.38 -9.74
C TYR A 47 -2.65 3.11 -8.49
N ALA A 48 -2.04 2.65 -7.40
CA ALA A 48 -2.75 2.54 -6.11
C ALA A 48 -3.34 3.88 -5.64
N ILE A 49 -2.57 4.97 -5.78
CA ILE A 49 -3.00 6.31 -5.42
C ILE A 49 -4.16 6.76 -6.32
N GLN A 50 -4.04 6.59 -7.63
CA GLN A 50 -5.06 7.00 -8.60
C GLN A 50 -6.40 6.28 -8.36
N HIS A 51 -6.37 5.04 -7.87
CA HIS A 51 -7.56 4.28 -7.50
C HIS A 51 -8.06 4.56 -6.07
N ASN A 52 -7.41 5.43 -5.29
CA ASN A 52 -7.66 5.60 -3.85
C ASN A 52 -7.53 4.30 -3.04
N GLN A 53 -6.70 3.38 -3.53
CA GLN A 53 -6.46 2.06 -2.95
C GLN A 53 -5.10 2.00 -2.24
N ILE A 54 -4.82 3.07 -1.50
CA ILE A 54 -3.64 3.23 -0.67
C ILE A 54 -4.03 3.90 0.64
N LYS A 55 -3.41 3.49 1.74
CA LYS A 55 -3.57 4.15 3.04
C LYS A 55 -2.21 4.42 3.66
N PHE A 56 -1.95 5.69 3.93
CA PHE A 56 -0.77 6.14 4.67
C PHE A 56 -1.06 6.22 6.16
N LEU A 57 -0.06 5.87 6.96
CA LEU A 57 -0.03 6.10 8.40
C LEU A 57 1.18 6.97 8.74
N PHE A 58 1.01 7.83 9.72
CA PHE A 58 1.98 8.84 10.15
C PHE A 58 2.31 8.68 11.63
N ASP A 59 3.50 9.12 12.02
CA ASP A 59 3.89 9.27 13.43
C ASP A 59 3.26 10.53 14.06
N THR A 60 3.48 10.74 15.36
CA THR A 60 2.96 11.90 16.09
C THR A 60 3.45 13.25 15.57
N ARG A 61 4.57 13.27 14.85
CA ARG A 61 5.17 14.47 14.27
C ARG A 61 4.71 14.69 12.82
N GLY A 62 3.87 13.79 12.30
CA GLY A 62 3.35 13.87 10.94
C GLY A 62 4.30 13.32 9.87
N PHE A 63 5.32 12.54 10.25
CA PHE A 63 6.19 11.88 9.28
C PHE A 63 5.56 10.57 8.79
N PRO A 64 5.65 10.24 7.48
CA PRO A 64 5.20 8.95 6.94
C PRO A 64 5.86 7.79 7.70
N LEU A 65 5.02 6.90 8.21
CA LEU A 65 5.44 5.74 9.00
C LEU A 65 5.26 4.43 8.24
N ALA A 66 4.16 4.33 7.49
CA ALA A 66 3.83 3.16 6.69
C ALA A 66 2.86 3.53 5.58
N TYR A 67 2.79 2.68 4.56
CA TYR A 67 1.65 2.61 3.67
C TYR A 67 1.24 1.17 3.42
N ILE A 68 -0.01 0.97 3.04
CA ILE A 68 -0.52 -0.29 2.49
C ILE A 68 -1.30 0.00 1.22
N THR A 69 -1.13 -0.84 0.20
CA THR A 69 -1.92 -0.79 -1.03
C THR A 69 -2.73 -2.08 -1.18
N TRP A 70 -3.88 -1.98 -1.83
CA TRP A 70 -4.72 -3.13 -2.12
C TRP A 70 -5.34 -3.04 -3.50
N ALA A 71 -5.87 -4.17 -3.99
CA ALA A 71 -6.62 -4.27 -5.23
C ALA A 71 -7.80 -5.24 -5.07
N TYR A 72 -8.82 -5.06 -5.91
CA TYR A 72 -9.96 -5.97 -5.99
C TYR A 72 -9.83 -6.77 -7.28
N LEU A 73 -9.43 -8.03 -7.18
CA LEU A 73 -9.01 -8.83 -8.34
C LEU A 73 -10.05 -9.89 -8.69
N GLU A 74 -10.41 -9.95 -9.96
CA GLU A 74 -11.20 -11.04 -10.50
C GLU A 74 -10.38 -12.34 -10.59
N VAL A 75 -11.07 -13.47 -10.80
CA VAL A 75 -10.46 -14.81 -10.73
C VAL A 75 -9.28 -14.98 -11.69
N ASP A 76 -9.38 -14.45 -12.91
CA ASP A 76 -8.34 -14.57 -13.93
C ASP A 76 -7.09 -13.74 -13.57
N THR A 77 -7.29 -12.51 -13.09
CA THR A 77 -6.22 -11.61 -12.63
C THR A 77 -5.54 -12.16 -11.39
N GLU A 78 -6.30 -12.69 -10.42
CA GLU A 78 -5.77 -13.39 -9.25
C GLU A 78 -4.93 -14.61 -9.67
N THR A 79 -5.41 -15.39 -10.64
CA THR A 79 -4.68 -16.56 -11.15
C THR A 79 -3.33 -16.16 -11.74
N ARG A 80 -3.26 -15.06 -12.49
CA ARG A 80 -1.99 -14.51 -13.02
C ARG A 80 -1.11 -14.00 -11.88
N LEU A 81 -1.67 -13.28 -10.90
CA LEU A 81 -0.94 -12.83 -9.71
C LEU A 81 -0.32 -13.98 -8.92
N ILE A 82 -0.98 -15.13 -8.82
CA ILE A 82 -0.44 -16.27 -8.08
C ILE A 82 0.63 -17.01 -8.88
N ASN A 83 0.40 -17.22 -10.17
CA ASN A 83 1.18 -18.18 -10.96
C ASN A 83 2.32 -17.55 -11.79
N ASP A 84 2.26 -16.26 -12.10
CA ASP A 84 3.27 -15.57 -12.91
C ASP A 84 4.14 -14.65 -12.03
N PRO A 85 5.43 -14.99 -11.79
CA PRO A 85 6.35 -14.22 -10.94
C PRO A 85 6.73 -12.85 -11.52
N ASP A 86 6.52 -12.64 -12.81
CA ASP A 86 6.80 -11.37 -13.48
C ASP A 86 5.53 -10.54 -13.69
N PHE A 87 4.36 -11.10 -13.37
CA PHE A 87 3.09 -10.40 -13.49
C PHE A 87 3.09 -9.07 -12.73
N ARG A 88 2.51 -8.07 -13.39
CA ARG A 88 2.25 -6.73 -12.89
C ARG A 88 0.84 -6.38 -13.27
N LEU A 89 0.07 -5.86 -12.31
CA LEU A 89 -1.29 -5.39 -12.57
C LEU A 89 -1.25 -4.26 -13.59
N HIS A 90 -2.05 -4.40 -14.64
CA HIS A 90 -2.42 -3.29 -15.50
C HIS A 90 -3.30 -2.31 -14.69
N PRO A 91 -3.30 -0.99 -14.96
CA PRO A 91 -4.15 -0.04 -14.24
C PRO A 91 -5.62 -0.45 -14.11
N SER A 92 -6.22 -0.98 -15.18
CA SER A 92 -7.61 -1.45 -15.17
C SER A 92 -7.88 -2.65 -14.26
N GLU A 93 -6.84 -3.40 -13.89
CA GLU A 93 -6.95 -4.61 -13.06
C GLU A 93 -6.92 -4.29 -11.55
N TRP A 94 -6.74 -3.02 -11.15
CA TRP A 94 -6.71 -2.64 -9.73
C TRP A 94 -8.07 -2.70 -9.03
N ASP A 95 -9.17 -2.51 -9.78
CA ASP A 95 -10.53 -2.36 -9.24
C ASP A 95 -11.57 -3.16 -10.05
N GLU A 96 -11.42 -4.48 -10.08
CA GLU A 96 -12.28 -5.37 -10.85
C GLU A 96 -13.51 -5.85 -10.04
N ASN A 97 -13.80 -5.25 -8.88
CA ASN A 97 -14.86 -5.68 -7.95
C ASN A 97 -14.73 -7.13 -7.45
N GLY A 98 -13.54 -7.71 -7.54
CA GLY A 98 -13.27 -9.08 -7.12
C GLY A 98 -12.77 -9.21 -5.66
N ARG A 99 -11.82 -10.13 -5.45
CA ARG A 99 -11.30 -10.48 -4.12
C ARG A 99 -10.28 -9.44 -3.65
N ILE A 100 -10.25 -9.20 -2.34
CA ILE A 100 -9.35 -8.22 -1.72
C ILE A 100 -7.93 -8.79 -1.62
N TRP A 101 -6.99 -8.14 -2.30
CA TRP A 101 -5.57 -8.48 -2.27
C TRP A 101 -4.73 -7.31 -1.77
N ILE A 102 -3.91 -7.55 -0.74
CA ILE A 102 -2.82 -6.63 -0.40
C ILE A 102 -1.73 -6.80 -1.44
N ILE A 103 -1.41 -5.69 -2.13
CA ILE A 103 -0.41 -5.67 -3.21
C ILE A 103 0.96 -5.28 -2.64
N ASP A 104 0.99 -4.30 -1.74
CA ASP A 104 2.21 -3.86 -1.11
C ASP A 104 1.98 -3.37 0.33
N PHE A 105 2.97 -3.59 1.19
CA PHE A 105 3.00 -3.10 2.55
C PHE A 105 4.42 -2.72 2.94
N CYS A 106 4.66 -1.42 3.08
CA CYS A 106 5.94 -0.89 3.50
C CYS A 106 5.78 -0.10 4.80
N CYS A 107 6.64 -0.39 5.77
CA CYS A 107 6.56 0.18 7.10
C CYS A 107 7.97 0.45 7.63
N LYS A 108 8.12 1.50 8.44
CA LYS A 108 9.34 1.75 9.18
C LYS A 108 9.70 0.54 10.07
N PRO A 109 10.96 0.06 10.05
CA PRO A 109 11.39 -1.06 10.88
C PRO A 109 11.04 -0.87 12.37
N GLY A 110 10.54 -1.94 13.01
CA GLY A 110 10.10 -1.94 14.41
C GLY A 110 8.64 -1.57 14.65
N PHE A 111 7.91 -1.07 13.64
CA PHE A 111 6.51 -0.65 13.78
C PHE A 111 5.49 -1.62 13.17
N GLY A 112 5.96 -2.62 12.41
CA GLY A 112 5.09 -3.49 11.60
C GLY A 112 3.90 -4.09 12.35
N ARG A 113 4.12 -4.66 13.55
CA ARG A 113 3.04 -5.24 14.37
C ARG A 113 1.96 -4.20 14.73
N HIS A 114 2.37 -3.05 15.25
CA HIS A 114 1.43 -1.99 15.67
C HIS A 114 0.65 -1.43 14.48
N VAL A 115 1.32 -1.28 13.34
CA VAL A 115 0.71 -0.82 12.09
C VAL A 115 -0.32 -1.83 11.59
N ILE A 116 0.01 -3.12 11.56
CA ILE A 116 -0.93 -4.17 11.15
C ILE A 116 -2.14 -4.22 12.10
N GLU A 117 -1.92 -4.19 13.42
CA GLU A 117 -3.01 -4.15 14.40
C GLU A 117 -3.93 -2.95 14.19
N TYR A 118 -3.37 -1.78 13.85
CA TYR A 118 -4.13 -0.58 13.51
C TYR A 118 -4.92 -0.74 12.21
N LEU A 119 -4.28 -1.22 11.14
CA LEU A 119 -4.90 -1.43 9.83
C LEU A 119 -6.03 -2.47 9.87
N LEU A 120 -5.89 -3.53 10.67
CA LEU A 120 -6.94 -4.54 10.86
C LEU A 120 -8.19 -3.99 11.57
N ARG A 121 -8.04 -2.94 12.38
CA ARG A 121 -9.16 -2.20 12.99
C ARG A 121 -9.77 -1.20 12.02
N LEU A 122 -8.93 -0.46 11.29
CA LEU A 122 -9.36 0.56 10.33
C LEU A 122 -10.05 -0.06 9.10
N ARG A 123 -9.49 -1.15 8.58
CA ARG A 123 -9.89 -1.87 7.35
C ARG A 123 -10.13 -0.94 6.16
N PRO A 124 -9.09 -0.25 5.65
CA PRO A 124 -9.26 0.70 4.55
C PRO A 124 -9.74 0.03 3.24
N TRP A 125 -9.50 -1.28 3.09
CA TRP A 125 -9.99 -2.12 1.98
C TRP A 125 -11.42 -2.65 2.15
N GLY A 126 -12.15 -2.24 3.20
CA GLY A 126 -13.54 -2.63 3.42
C GLY A 126 -13.73 -4.02 4.07
N ARG A 127 -14.88 -4.64 3.79
CA ARG A 127 -15.32 -5.91 4.41
C ARG A 127 -15.01 -7.09 3.49
N GLY A 128 -14.39 -8.13 4.03
CA GLY A 128 -14.11 -9.36 3.29
C GLY A 128 -12.92 -10.11 3.86
N GLU A 129 -12.64 -11.27 3.28
CA GLU A 129 -11.36 -11.95 3.45
C GLU A 129 -10.28 -11.18 2.68
N VAL A 130 -9.13 -10.98 3.32
CA VAL A 130 -7.97 -10.29 2.74
C VAL A 130 -6.91 -11.32 2.41
N ARG A 131 -6.36 -11.24 1.21
CA ARG A 131 -5.31 -12.14 0.73
C ARG A 131 -4.01 -11.38 0.52
N TRP A 132 -2.90 -12.08 0.61
CA TRP A 132 -1.57 -11.55 0.29
C TRP A 132 -0.70 -12.67 -0.24
N LEU A 133 0.29 -12.32 -1.06
CA LEU A 133 1.28 -13.24 -1.57
C LEU A 133 2.67 -12.77 -1.15
N ASN A 134 3.45 -13.66 -0.56
CA ASN A 134 4.87 -13.44 -0.32
C ASN A 134 5.66 -14.27 -1.34
N ARG A 135 6.42 -13.59 -2.20
CA ARG A 135 7.36 -14.23 -3.13
C ARG A 135 8.73 -14.22 -2.44
N ARG A 136 9.29 -15.42 -2.21
CA ARG A 136 10.62 -15.60 -1.59
C ARG A 136 11.73 -15.25 -2.56
#